data_AF-A0A7X7DX98-F1
#
_entry.id   AF-A0A7X7DX98-F1
#
_cell.length_a   1.000
_cell.length_b   1.000
_cell.length_c   1.000
_cell.angle_alpha   90.00
_cell.angle_beta   90.00
_cell.angle_gamma   90.00
#
_symmetry.space_group_name_H-M   'P 1'
#
loop_
_entity.id
_entity.type
_entity.pdbx_description
1 polymer ?
#
loop_
_entity_poly.entity_id
_entity_poly.type
_entity_poly.pdbx_seq_one_letter_code
_entity_poly.pdbx_strand_id
1 'polypeptide(L)'
;MTIPYKPTEDELKNPENIVVWYIDGKGNVITVPNGRYDAETGTVIFRTTHFSLYSVAYVQKTFKDLETVEWARQAIEALTAKEIMKADGDTFKPTENVTRADFLYALVRALDLNAKVSGNFDDISADAYYYKEIAIAKELGITLGTGNNKFEPDLSIERQDMMTLVGRTLELLDKLELNAPDTVLDKFTDKSEISAYAVSSVSVLVQEELIVGSNNKVMPKGTTSRAEAAQFVYRLYEKFR
;
A
#
# COMPACT_ATOMS: atom_id res chain seq x y z
N MET A 1 -14.96 -12.92 8.12
CA MET A 1 -14.90 -13.59 9.44
C MET A 1 -14.92 -12.53 10.52
N THR A 2 -15.43 -12.87 11.69
CA THR A 2 -15.46 -11.99 12.87
C THR A 2 -14.96 -12.74 14.09
N ILE A 3 -14.20 -12.08 14.95
CA ILE A 3 -13.74 -12.59 16.25
C ILE A 3 -14.15 -11.57 17.31
N PRO A 4 -14.98 -11.94 18.31
CA PRO A 4 -15.25 -11.06 19.45
C PRO A 4 -13.93 -10.66 20.13
N TYR A 5 -13.75 -9.38 20.36
CA TYR A 5 -12.53 -8.86 20.98
C TYR A 5 -12.88 -7.70 21.90
N LYS A 6 -12.34 -7.72 23.11
CA LYS A 6 -12.53 -6.65 24.08
C LYS A 6 -11.19 -5.94 24.28
N PRO A 7 -10.92 -4.85 23.56
CA PRO A 7 -9.66 -4.16 23.72
C PRO A 7 -9.51 -3.56 25.12
N THR A 8 -8.26 -3.37 25.54
CA THR A 8 -7.96 -2.55 26.72
C THR A 8 -8.12 -1.05 26.40
N GLU A 9 -8.13 -0.19 27.43
CA GLU A 9 -8.15 1.26 27.24
C GLU A 9 -6.95 1.77 26.43
N ASP A 10 -5.78 1.16 26.60
CA ASP A 10 -4.58 1.51 25.84
C ASP A 10 -4.67 1.07 24.38
N GLU A 11 -5.28 -0.09 24.11
CA GLU A 11 -5.49 -0.56 22.75
C GLU A 11 -6.47 0.34 21.98
N LEU A 12 -7.49 0.87 22.65
CA LEU A 12 -8.45 1.81 22.07
C LEU A 12 -7.83 3.17 21.68
N LYS A 13 -6.65 3.51 22.19
CA LYS A 13 -5.92 4.71 21.73
C LYS A 13 -5.39 4.54 20.31
N ASN A 14 -5.09 3.30 19.90
CA ASN A 14 -4.55 2.97 18.58
C ASN A 14 -5.18 1.65 18.06
N PRO A 15 -6.49 1.62 17.76
CA PRO A 15 -7.19 0.39 17.39
C PRO A 15 -6.68 -0.22 16.09
N GLU A 16 -6.01 0.57 15.24
CA GLU A 16 -5.38 0.09 14.01
C GLU A 16 -4.19 -0.86 14.25
N ASN A 17 -3.63 -0.86 15.46
CA ASN A 17 -2.59 -1.80 15.88
C ASN A 17 -3.18 -3.15 16.35
N ILE A 18 -4.50 -3.28 16.38
CA ILE A 18 -5.17 -4.57 16.55
C ILE A 18 -5.14 -5.28 15.19
N VAL A 19 -4.40 -6.38 15.13
CA VAL A 19 -4.13 -7.14 13.91
C VAL A 19 -4.63 -8.57 14.04
N VAL A 20 -4.78 -9.23 12.89
CA VAL A 20 -5.15 -10.65 12.80
C VAL A 20 -3.97 -11.43 12.27
N TRP A 21 -3.65 -12.53 12.94
CA TRP A 21 -2.63 -13.47 12.52
C TRP A 21 -3.23 -14.86 12.32
N TYR A 22 -2.58 -15.68 11.49
CA TYR A 22 -2.80 -17.12 11.45
C TYR A 22 -1.49 -17.88 11.42
N ILE A 23 -1.54 -19.18 11.73
CA ILE A 23 -0.38 -20.08 11.64
C ILE A 23 -0.50 -20.90 10.36
N ASP A 24 0.50 -20.85 9.48
CA ASP A 24 0.53 -21.64 8.26
C ASP A 24 0.87 -23.12 8.52
N GLY A 25 0.79 -23.96 7.49
CA GLY A 25 1.09 -25.39 7.60
C GLY A 25 2.55 -25.73 7.94
N LYS A 26 3.43 -24.72 8.01
CA LYS A 26 4.84 -24.85 8.40
C LYS A 26 5.11 -24.26 9.80
N GLY A 27 4.09 -23.75 10.49
CA GLY A 27 4.21 -23.14 11.80
C GLY A 27 4.61 -21.66 11.78
N ASN A 28 4.62 -21.01 10.62
CA ASN A 28 4.93 -19.57 10.52
C ASN A 28 3.70 -18.74 10.90
N VAL A 29 3.93 -17.66 11.63
CA VAL A 29 2.90 -16.64 11.90
C VAL A 29 2.78 -15.72 10.69
N ILE A 30 1.58 -15.61 10.14
CA ILE A 30 1.29 -14.79 8.97
C ILE A 30 0.27 -13.72 9.33
N THR A 31 0.59 -12.46 9.04
CA THR A 31 -0.35 -11.35 9.21
C THR A 31 -1.42 -11.35 8.13
N VAL A 32 -2.66 -11.09 8.53
CA VAL A 32 -3.82 -10.84 7.67
C VAL A 32 -4.01 -9.32 7.60
N PRO A 33 -3.50 -8.64 6.56
CA PRO A 33 -3.41 -7.18 6.57
C PRO A 33 -4.77 -6.49 6.57
N ASN A 34 -5.81 -7.13 6.02
CA ASN A 34 -7.17 -6.59 5.94
C ASN A 34 -7.95 -6.63 7.28
N GLY A 35 -7.32 -7.13 8.35
CA GLY A 35 -7.94 -7.25 9.67
C GLY A 35 -8.04 -5.91 10.39
N ARG A 36 -9.22 -5.62 10.96
CA ARG A 36 -9.47 -4.40 11.73
C ARG A 36 -10.40 -4.64 12.91
N TYR A 37 -10.24 -3.83 13.95
CA TYR A 37 -11.21 -3.74 15.03
C TYR A 37 -12.38 -2.85 14.61
N ASP A 38 -13.60 -3.33 14.87
CA ASP A 38 -14.85 -2.61 14.71
C ASP A 38 -15.42 -2.32 16.11
N ALA A 39 -15.38 -1.05 16.50
CA ALA A 39 -15.83 -0.60 17.80
C ALA A 39 -17.35 -0.64 17.98
N GLU A 40 -18.13 -0.58 16.89
CA GLU A 40 -19.59 -0.63 16.96
C GLU A 40 -20.06 -2.03 17.32
N THR A 41 -19.39 -3.05 16.75
CA THR A 41 -19.74 -4.46 16.98
C THR A 41 -18.93 -5.11 18.10
N GLY A 42 -17.82 -4.50 18.54
CA GLY A 42 -16.89 -5.10 19.51
C GLY A 42 -16.21 -6.34 18.95
N THR A 43 -15.92 -6.35 17.65
CA THR A 43 -15.32 -7.50 16.97
C THR A 43 -14.13 -7.09 16.11
N VAL A 44 -13.23 -8.04 15.86
CA VAL A 44 -12.23 -7.92 14.80
C VAL A 44 -12.74 -8.61 13.55
N ILE A 45 -12.81 -7.86 12.46
CA ILE A 45 -13.35 -8.28 11.16
C ILE A 45 -12.20 -8.42 10.16
N PHE A 46 -12.20 -9.51 9.39
CA PHE A 46 -11.21 -9.76 8.34
C PHE A 46 -11.78 -10.67 7.24
N ARG A 47 -11.15 -10.67 6.07
CA ARG A 47 -11.48 -11.56 4.95
C ARG A 47 -10.37 -12.60 4.76
N THR A 48 -10.75 -13.82 4.37
CA THR A 48 -9.81 -14.92 4.10
C THR A 48 -10.43 -15.91 3.13
N THR A 49 -9.59 -16.64 2.40
CA THR A 49 -9.99 -17.63 1.38
C THR A 49 -9.61 -19.06 1.75
N HIS A 50 -9.05 -19.28 2.94
CA HIS A 50 -8.64 -20.60 3.42
C HIS A 50 -9.01 -20.80 4.88
N PHE A 51 -8.98 -22.04 5.35
CA PHE A 51 -9.13 -22.36 6.77
C PHE A 51 -7.78 -22.34 7.48
N SER A 52 -7.74 -21.72 8.67
CA SER A 52 -6.61 -21.75 9.59
C SER A 52 -7.09 -21.44 11.01
N LEU A 53 -6.18 -21.50 12.00
CA LEU A 53 -6.39 -20.95 13.32
C LEU A 53 -5.99 -19.47 13.30
N TYR A 54 -6.96 -18.59 13.57
CA TYR A 54 -6.75 -17.15 13.61
C TYR A 54 -6.68 -16.65 15.05
N SER A 55 -5.85 -15.65 15.29
CA SER A 55 -5.73 -14.96 16.58
C SER A 55 -5.74 -13.45 16.37
N VAL A 56 -6.27 -12.73 17.34
CA VAL A 56 -6.19 -11.29 17.43
C VAL A 56 -5.00 -10.95 18.33
N ALA A 57 -4.15 -10.03 17.86
CA ALA A 57 -3.04 -9.51 18.62
C ALA A 57 -3.03 -7.98 18.56
N TYR A 58 -2.44 -7.36 19.57
CA TYR A 58 -2.16 -5.94 19.56
C TYR A 58 -0.66 -5.72 19.37
N VAL A 59 -0.28 -5.07 18.28
CA VAL A 59 1.10 -4.93 17.83
C VAL A 59 1.46 -3.46 17.81
N GLN A 60 2.14 -3.00 18.85
CA GLN A 60 2.70 -1.66 18.85
C GLN A 60 4.01 -1.64 18.07
N LYS A 61 4.08 -0.75 17.09
CA LYS A 61 5.31 -0.36 16.40
C LYS A 61 5.53 1.12 16.64
N THR A 62 6.78 1.49 16.83
CA THR A 62 7.22 2.89 16.83
C THR A 62 8.68 2.94 16.40
N PHE A 63 9.12 4.10 15.93
CA PHE A 63 10.44 4.28 15.34
C PHE A 63 11.08 5.57 15.86
N LYS A 64 12.40 5.56 16.01
CA LYS A 64 13.17 6.64 16.64
C LYS A 64 13.29 7.89 15.77
N ASP A 65 13.03 7.77 14.48
CA ASP A 65 13.27 8.79 13.46
C ASP A 65 11.99 9.49 12.95
N LEU A 66 10.88 9.39 13.70
CA LEU A 66 9.59 9.97 13.30
C LEU A 66 9.38 11.43 13.74
N GLU A 67 10.27 12.01 14.54
CA GLU A 67 10.09 13.34 15.13
C GLU A 67 9.82 14.44 14.09
N THR A 68 10.44 14.34 12.91
CA THR A 68 10.30 15.32 11.82
C THR A 68 9.05 15.09 10.94
N VAL A 69 8.34 13.98 11.14
CA VAL A 69 7.20 13.56 10.33
C VAL A 69 6.02 13.10 11.20
N GLU A 70 5.76 13.80 12.31
CA GLU A 70 4.70 13.44 13.25
C GLU A 70 3.32 13.26 12.58
N TRP A 71 3.04 14.03 11.52
CA TRP A 71 1.86 13.92 10.67
C TRP A 71 1.69 12.55 10.00
N ALA A 72 2.77 11.79 9.82
CA ALA A 72 2.78 10.45 9.23
C ALA A 72 2.86 9.33 10.29
N ARG A 73 3.07 9.63 11.58
CA ARG A 73 3.33 8.63 12.63
C ARG A 73 2.25 7.54 12.66
N GLN A 74 0.99 7.93 12.76
CA GLN A 74 -0.12 6.98 12.83
C GLN A 74 -0.14 6.03 11.61
N ALA A 75 0.00 6.57 10.41
CA ALA A 75 0.03 5.77 9.18
C ALA A 75 1.21 4.80 9.17
N ILE A 76 2.40 5.28 9.54
CA ILE A 76 3.62 4.46 9.59
C ILE A 76 3.47 3.32 10.60
N GLU A 77 3.05 3.63 11.82
CA GLU A 77 2.92 2.64 12.90
C GLU A 77 1.83 1.60 12.58
N ALA A 78 0.66 2.03 12.07
CA ALA A 78 -0.42 1.12 11.68
C ALA A 78 -0.03 0.20 10.51
N LEU A 79 0.54 0.76 9.44
CA LEU A 79 0.93 -0.03 8.26
C LEU A 79 2.08 -1.00 8.58
N THR A 80 3.00 -0.63 9.47
CA THR A 80 4.08 -1.54 9.89
C THR A 80 3.59 -2.61 10.87
N ALA A 81 2.65 -2.30 11.76
CA ALA A 81 2.00 -3.28 12.63
C ALA A 81 1.26 -4.36 11.83
N LYS A 82 0.63 -3.97 10.71
CA LYS A 82 -0.06 -4.87 9.76
C LYS A 82 0.86 -5.52 8.72
N GLU A 83 2.17 -5.28 8.82
CA GLU A 83 3.19 -5.72 7.86
C GLU A 83 2.94 -5.27 6.40
N ILE A 84 2.17 -4.20 6.20
CA ILE A 84 1.92 -3.58 4.91
C ILE A 84 3.16 -2.80 4.45
N MET A 85 3.86 -2.14 5.37
CA MET A 85 5.17 -1.54 5.10
C MET A 85 6.25 -2.17 5.98
N LYS A 86 7.47 -2.28 5.46
CA LYS A 86 8.64 -2.76 6.22
C LYS A 86 9.42 -1.57 6.78
N ALA A 87 10.03 -1.77 7.94
CA ALA A 87 10.98 -0.86 8.55
C ALA A 87 12.33 -1.58 8.73
N ASP A 88 13.39 -0.81 8.99
CA ASP A 88 14.73 -1.33 9.22
C ASP A 88 15.02 -1.29 10.73
N GLY A 89 14.70 -2.40 11.42
CA GLY A 89 14.80 -2.47 12.87
C GLY A 89 13.90 -1.45 13.57
N ASP A 90 14.51 -0.49 14.27
CA ASP A 90 13.84 0.59 15.02
C ASP A 90 13.79 1.93 14.26
N THR A 91 14.09 1.91 12.96
CA THR A 91 14.16 3.09 12.07
C THR A 91 13.26 2.89 10.85
N PHE A 92 12.45 3.89 10.49
CA PHE A 92 11.55 3.82 9.33
C PHE A 92 12.10 4.50 8.07
N LYS A 93 13.04 5.44 8.22
CA LYS A 93 13.64 6.29 7.18
C LYS A 93 12.59 7.13 6.44
N PRO A 94 11.76 7.93 7.16
CA PRO A 94 10.57 8.56 6.60
C PRO A 94 10.85 9.60 5.49
N THR A 95 12.03 10.20 5.49
CA THR A 95 12.44 11.24 4.54
C THR A 95 13.16 10.68 3.31
N GLU A 96 13.52 9.40 3.30
CA GLU A 96 14.08 8.76 2.11
C GLU A 96 13.00 8.54 1.05
N ASN A 97 13.41 8.54 -0.22
CA ASN A 97 12.50 8.20 -1.31
C ASN A 97 12.08 6.73 -1.22
N VAL A 98 10.79 6.46 -1.39
CA VAL A 98 10.29 5.09 -1.47
C VAL A 98 10.71 4.46 -2.80
N THR A 99 11.13 3.21 -2.76
CA THR A 99 11.48 2.45 -3.98
C THR A 99 10.23 1.92 -4.67
N ARG A 100 10.36 1.55 -5.95
CA ARG A 100 9.30 0.88 -6.71
C ARG A 100 8.84 -0.41 -6.03
N ALA A 101 9.77 -1.20 -5.51
CA ALA A 101 9.48 -2.45 -4.82
C ALA A 101 8.75 -2.21 -3.49
N ASP A 102 9.24 -1.29 -2.66
CA ASP A 102 8.64 -0.98 -1.36
C ASP A 102 7.20 -0.46 -1.52
N PHE A 103 6.96 0.40 -2.51
CA PHE A 103 5.62 0.90 -2.79
C PHE A 103 4.67 -0.19 -3.30
N LEU A 104 5.09 -1.01 -4.26
CA LEU A 104 4.25 -2.06 -4.82
C LEU A 104 3.97 -3.17 -3.79
N TYR A 105 4.96 -3.52 -2.97
CA TYR A 105 4.77 -4.40 -1.81
C TYR A 105 3.65 -3.87 -0.89
N ALA A 106 3.71 -2.59 -0.55
CA ALA A 106 2.71 -1.97 0.32
C ALA A 106 1.33 -1.93 -0.31
N LEU A 107 1.23 -1.58 -1.60
CA LEU A 107 -0.04 -1.52 -2.32
C LEU A 107 -0.74 -2.89 -2.38
N VAL A 108 0.01 -3.93 -2.74
CA VAL A 108 -0.49 -5.30 -2.85
C VAL A 108 -1.05 -5.79 -1.51
N ARG A 109 -0.34 -5.50 -0.41
CA ARG A 109 -0.77 -5.93 0.93
C ARG A 109 -1.89 -5.08 1.49
N ALA A 110 -1.88 -3.77 1.27
CA ALA A 110 -2.94 -2.86 1.71
C ALA A 110 -4.30 -3.23 1.10
N LEU A 111 -4.31 -3.66 -0.16
CA LEU A 111 -5.52 -4.00 -0.89
C LEU A 111 -5.78 -5.52 -0.96
N ASP A 112 -5.03 -6.31 -0.18
CA ASP A 112 -5.18 -7.76 -0.01
C ASP A 112 -5.24 -8.53 -1.35
N LEU A 113 -4.35 -8.17 -2.28
CA LEU A 113 -4.31 -8.77 -3.61
C LEU A 113 -3.68 -10.15 -3.56
N ASN A 114 -4.22 -11.08 -4.35
CA ASN A 114 -3.70 -12.43 -4.44
C ASN A 114 -3.91 -13.00 -5.84
N ALA A 115 -2.96 -13.81 -6.30
CA ALA A 115 -2.99 -14.49 -7.59
C ALA A 115 -2.13 -15.76 -7.54
N LYS A 116 -2.44 -16.73 -8.40
CA LYS A 116 -1.54 -17.86 -8.65
C LYS A 116 -0.41 -17.39 -9.55
N VAL A 117 0.77 -17.20 -8.96
CA VAL A 117 1.94 -16.68 -9.68
C VAL A 117 2.63 -17.77 -10.50
N SER A 118 3.03 -17.42 -11.73
CA SER A 118 3.73 -18.32 -12.65
C SER A 118 5.23 -18.00 -12.82
N GLY A 119 5.67 -16.80 -12.40
CA GLY A 119 7.06 -16.35 -12.47
C GLY A 119 7.21 -14.92 -11.95
N ASN A 120 8.40 -14.35 -12.14
CA ASN A 120 8.71 -12.97 -11.75
C ASN A 120 9.51 -12.24 -12.84
N PHE A 121 9.89 -10.99 -12.60
CA PHE A 121 10.88 -10.27 -13.42
C PHE A 121 12.29 -10.80 -13.13
N ASP A 122 13.18 -10.71 -14.12
CA ASP A 122 14.51 -11.34 -14.08
C ASP A 122 15.45 -10.68 -13.05
N ASP A 123 15.14 -9.45 -12.64
CA ASP A 123 15.89 -8.66 -11.67
C ASP A 123 15.33 -8.74 -10.24
N ILE A 124 14.37 -9.65 -9.97
CA ILE A 124 13.84 -9.89 -8.62
C ILE A 124 14.41 -11.19 -8.07
N SER A 125 15.18 -11.09 -6.98
CA SER A 125 15.67 -12.26 -6.24
C SER A 125 14.54 -13.04 -5.57
N ALA A 126 14.59 -14.37 -5.64
CA ALA A 126 13.62 -15.27 -4.97
C ALA A 126 13.58 -15.11 -3.44
N ASP A 127 14.67 -14.64 -2.85
CA ASP A 127 14.79 -14.40 -1.40
C ASP A 127 14.38 -12.97 -1.01
N ALA A 128 14.05 -12.11 -1.98
CA ALA A 128 13.61 -10.75 -1.68
C ALA A 128 12.27 -10.77 -0.94
N TYR A 129 12.16 -9.96 0.11
CA TYR A 129 10.94 -9.92 0.94
C TYR A 129 9.69 -9.50 0.15
N TYR A 130 9.87 -8.79 -0.95
CA TYR A 130 8.83 -8.33 -1.87
C TYR A 130 8.58 -9.27 -3.07
N TYR A 131 9.29 -10.40 -3.15
CA TYR A 131 9.23 -11.31 -4.31
C TYR A 131 7.78 -11.72 -4.62
N LYS A 132 7.04 -12.15 -3.60
CA LYS A 132 5.67 -12.62 -3.74
C LYS A 132 4.73 -11.51 -4.21
N GLU A 133 4.81 -10.34 -3.57
CA GLU A 133 3.95 -9.21 -3.88
C GLU A 133 4.17 -8.69 -5.30
N ILE A 134 5.42 -8.59 -5.75
CA ILE A 134 5.72 -8.18 -7.14
C ILE A 134 5.23 -9.25 -8.13
N ALA A 135 5.41 -10.54 -7.84
CA ALA A 135 4.91 -11.61 -8.70
C ALA A 135 3.37 -11.57 -8.84
N ILE A 136 2.65 -11.30 -7.75
CA ILE A 136 1.19 -11.12 -7.77
C ILE A 136 0.82 -9.92 -8.64
N ALA A 137 1.46 -8.77 -8.44
CA ALA A 137 1.18 -7.57 -9.22
C ALA A 137 1.48 -7.74 -10.71
N LYS A 138 2.52 -8.52 -11.06
CA LYS A 138 2.84 -8.88 -12.44
C LYS A 138 1.76 -9.76 -13.06
N GLU A 139 1.37 -10.82 -12.36
CA GLU A 139 0.34 -11.77 -12.83
C GLU A 139 -1.02 -11.08 -13.03
N LEU A 140 -1.35 -10.14 -12.15
CA LEU A 140 -2.58 -9.34 -12.24
C LEU A 140 -2.50 -8.19 -13.26
N GLY A 141 -1.37 -7.98 -13.94
CA GLY A 141 -1.19 -6.91 -14.92
C GLY A 141 -1.12 -5.49 -14.32
N ILE A 142 -0.95 -5.37 -13.00
CA ILE A 142 -0.81 -4.08 -12.31
C ILE A 142 0.51 -3.40 -12.71
N THR A 143 1.60 -4.18 -12.72
CA THR A 143 2.91 -3.73 -13.21
C THR A 143 3.30 -4.46 -14.49
N LEU A 144 3.84 -3.71 -15.45
CA LEU A 144 4.37 -4.24 -16.70
C LEU A 144 5.92 -4.25 -16.72
N GLY A 145 6.54 -3.80 -15.63
CA GLY A 145 7.98 -3.59 -15.57
C GLY A 145 8.45 -2.36 -16.37
N THR A 146 9.75 -2.28 -16.61
CA THR A 146 10.41 -1.20 -17.36
C THR A 146 10.87 -1.65 -18.76
N GLY A 147 10.56 -2.89 -19.13
CA GLY A 147 10.98 -3.52 -20.39
C GLY A 147 12.02 -4.62 -20.17
N ASN A 148 12.27 -5.45 -21.20
CA ASN A 148 13.22 -6.56 -21.15
C ASN A 148 13.03 -7.49 -19.93
N ASN A 149 11.77 -7.70 -19.52
CA ASN A 149 11.40 -8.49 -18.34
C ASN A 149 12.05 -8.01 -17.02
N LYS A 150 12.31 -6.71 -16.88
CA LYS A 150 12.82 -6.06 -15.65
C LYS A 150 11.77 -5.21 -14.94
N PHE A 151 11.94 -5.03 -13.63
CA PHE A 151 11.10 -4.16 -12.81
C PHE A 151 11.84 -2.95 -12.22
N GLU A 152 13.16 -3.07 -12.03
CA GLU A 152 14.05 -2.09 -11.40
C GLU A 152 13.64 -1.78 -9.94
N PRO A 153 13.69 -2.78 -9.04
CA PRO A 153 13.08 -2.71 -7.71
C PRO A 153 13.60 -1.58 -6.82
N ASP A 154 14.89 -1.26 -6.94
CA ASP A 154 15.60 -0.32 -6.06
C ASP A 154 15.52 1.14 -6.52
N LEU A 155 14.95 1.41 -7.70
CA LEU A 155 14.76 2.78 -8.15
C LEU A 155 13.69 3.49 -7.30
N SER A 156 13.92 4.76 -7.01
CA SER A 156 12.88 5.62 -6.44
C SER A 156 11.70 5.67 -7.39
N ILE A 157 10.49 5.49 -6.86
CA ILE A 157 9.28 5.53 -7.69
C ILE A 157 8.94 6.98 -8.08
N GLU A 158 8.69 7.20 -9.36
CA GLU A 158 8.12 8.46 -9.85
C GLU A 158 6.63 8.54 -9.48
N ARG A 159 6.12 9.74 -9.24
CA ARG A 159 4.72 9.97 -8.86
C ARG A 159 3.73 9.47 -9.90
N GLN A 160 4.04 9.60 -11.20
CA GLN A 160 3.19 9.07 -12.27
C GLN A 160 3.13 7.55 -12.27
N ASP A 161 4.23 6.87 -11.94
CA ASP A 161 4.27 5.41 -11.83
C ASP A 161 3.48 4.94 -10.61
N MET A 162 3.67 5.60 -9.48
CA MET A 162 2.88 5.38 -8.27
C MET A 162 1.38 5.50 -8.55
N MET A 163 0.96 6.56 -9.24
CA MET A 163 -0.44 6.79 -9.64
C MET A 163 -0.94 5.73 -10.62
N THR A 164 -0.11 5.30 -11.56
CA THR A 164 -0.46 4.23 -12.52
C THR A 164 -0.69 2.89 -11.84
N LEU A 165 0.19 2.51 -10.90
CA LEU A 165 0.04 1.27 -10.14
C LEU A 165 -1.25 1.29 -9.30
N VAL A 166 -1.56 2.40 -8.64
CA VAL A 166 -2.80 2.55 -7.87
C VAL A 166 -4.03 2.54 -8.78
N GLY A 167 -4.02 3.29 -9.88
CA GLY A 167 -5.14 3.34 -10.82
C GLY A 167 -5.50 1.96 -11.36
N ARG A 168 -4.52 1.22 -11.88
CA ARG A 168 -4.72 -0.16 -12.36
C ARG A 168 -5.21 -1.11 -11.26
N THR A 169 -4.69 -0.96 -10.04
CA THR A 169 -5.11 -1.80 -8.92
C THR A 169 -6.56 -1.54 -8.54
N LEU A 170 -6.98 -0.27 -8.49
CA LEU A 170 -8.34 0.09 -8.15
C LEU A 170 -9.32 -0.26 -9.27
N GLU A 171 -8.91 -0.16 -10.53
CA GLU A 171 -9.69 -0.66 -11.68
C GLU A 171 -9.87 -2.17 -11.63
N LEU A 172 -8.79 -2.92 -11.40
CA LEU A 172 -8.84 -4.38 -11.26
C LEU A 172 -9.80 -4.84 -10.15
N LEU A 173 -9.92 -4.06 -9.08
CA LEU A 173 -10.78 -4.36 -7.93
C LEU A 173 -12.22 -3.83 -8.09
N ASP A 174 -12.59 -3.34 -9.28
CA ASP A 174 -13.86 -2.68 -9.56
C ASP A 174 -14.18 -1.55 -8.57
N LYS A 175 -13.13 -0.85 -8.09
CA LYS A 175 -13.26 0.29 -7.17
C LYS A 175 -13.31 1.62 -7.89
N LEU A 176 -12.72 1.71 -9.09
CA LEU A 176 -12.69 2.90 -9.94
C LEU A 176 -12.72 2.49 -11.42
N GLU A 177 -13.24 3.36 -12.28
CA GLU A 177 -13.12 3.23 -13.73
C GLU A 177 -12.13 4.26 -14.27
N LEU A 178 -11.20 3.88 -15.16
CA LEU A 178 -10.18 4.79 -15.71
C LEU A 178 -10.72 5.64 -16.87
N ASN A 179 -11.90 6.24 -16.72
CA ASN A 179 -12.61 7.00 -17.76
C ASN A 179 -12.79 8.50 -17.44
N ALA A 180 -12.09 9.00 -16.43
CA ALA A 180 -12.05 10.43 -16.11
C ALA A 180 -11.55 11.26 -17.30
N PRO A 181 -12.19 12.40 -17.63
CA PRO A 181 -11.76 13.22 -18.75
C PRO A 181 -10.44 13.93 -18.46
N ASP A 182 -9.56 14.03 -19.46
CA ASP A 182 -8.25 14.68 -19.35
C ASP A 182 -8.33 16.15 -18.91
N THR A 183 -9.47 16.81 -19.15
CA THR A 183 -9.71 18.20 -18.73
C THR A 183 -9.66 18.38 -17.20
N VAL A 184 -9.83 17.32 -16.41
CA VAL A 184 -9.60 17.34 -14.95
C VAL A 184 -8.17 17.78 -14.62
N LEU A 185 -7.21 17.53 -15.51
CA LEU A 185 -5.81 17.90 -15.35
C LEU A 185 -5.48 19.33 -15.80
N ASP A 186 -6.44 20.06 -16.39
CA ASP A 186 -6.21 21.43 -16.90
C ASP A 186 -5.84 22.43 -15.79
N LYS A 187 -6.19 22.12 -14.54
CA LYS A 187 -5.79 22.89 -13.36
C LYS A 187 -4.29 22.80 -13.04
N PHE A 188 -3.58 21.82 -13.60
CA PHE A 188 -2.16 21.60 -13.34
C PHE A 188 -1.28 22.18 -14.44
N THR A 189 -0.31 23.00 -14.02
CA THR A 189 0.64 23.68 -14.89
C THR A 189 1.67 22.75 -15.52
N ASP A 190 1.89 21.58 -14.92
CA ASP A 190 2.84 20.55 -15.35
C ASP A 190 2.16 19.35 -16.02
N LYS A 191 0.88 19.48 -16.43
CA LYS A 191 0.13 18.37 -17.05
C LYS A 191 0.80 17.80 -18.31
N SER A 192 1.54 18.62 -19.05
CA SER A 192 2.27 18.20 -20.25
C SER A 192 3.49 17.32 -19.95
N GLU A 193 3.92 17.24 -18.69
CA GLU A 193 5.00 16.35 -18.26
C GLU A 193 4.50 14.92 -17.95
N ILE A 194 3.18 14.72 -17.87
CA ILE A 194 2.57 13.42 -17.62
C ILE A 194 2.77 12.54 -18.86
N SER A 195 3.35 11.36 -18.66
CA SER A 195 3.54 10.40 -19.74
C SER A 195 2.19 9.84 -20.20
N ALA A 196 2.04 9.59 -21.49
CA ALA A 196 0.77 9.15 -22.09
C ALA A 196 0.16 7.91 -21.39
N TYR A 197 0.98 6.96 -20.94
CA TYR A 197 0.51 5.76 -20.24
C TYR A 197 -0.10 6.05 -18.85
N ALA A 198 0.23 7.18 -18.24
CA ALA A 198 -0.18 7.54 -16.89
C ALA A 198 -1.44 8.41 -16.88
N VAL A 199 -1.79 9.07 -18.00
CA VAL A 199 -2.85 10.09 -18.07
C VAL A 199 -4.15 9.60 -17.45
N SER A 200 -4.70 8.46 -17.88
CA SER A 200 -5.98 7.96 -17.37
C SER A 200 -5.95 7.69 -15.85
N SER A 201 -4.85 7.15 -15.34
CA SER A 201 -4.68 6.92 -13.90
C SER A 201 -4.54 8.22 -13.12
N VAL A 202 -3.77 9.19 -13.63
CA VAL A 202 -3.65 10.50 -12.96
C VAL A 202 -4.98 11.23 -12.98
N SER A 203 -5.70 11.25 -14.10
CA SER A 203 -7.01 11.89 -14.24
C SER A 203 -8.01 11.36 -13.22
N VAL A 204 -8.17 10.03 -13.10
CA VAL A 204 -9.15 9.46 -12.16
C VAL A 204 -8.75 9.70 -10.70
N LEU A 205 -7.47 9.57 -10.35
CA LEU A 205 -7.03 9.75 -8.96
C LEU A 205 -7.17 11.21 -8.52
N VAL A 206 -7.05 12.15 -9.46
CA VAL A 206 -7.34 13.57 -9.21
C VAL A 206 -8.84 13.83 -9.08
N GLN A 207 -9.65 13.24 -9.96
CA GLN A 207 -11.11 13.39 -9.93
C GLN A 207 -11.70 12.87 -8.61
N GLU A 208 -11.19 11.74 -8.13
CA GLU A 208 -11.62 11.08 -6.88
C GLU A 208 -10.96 11.66 -5.63
N GLU A 209 -10.23 12.77 -5.79
CA GLU A 209 -9.52 13.50 -4.74
C GLU A 209 -8.51 12.64 -3.94
N LEU A 210 -8.10 11.50 -4.49
CA LEU A 210 -7.03 10.66 -3.95
C LEU A 210 -5.66 11.34 -4.12
N ILE A 211 -5.52 12.13 -5.18
CA ILE A 211 -4.37 13.00 -5.46
C ILE A 211 -4.84 14.44 -5.67
N VAL A 212 -4.42 15.34 -4.80
CA VAL A 212 -4.80 16.76 -4.89
C VAL A 212 -3.77 17.59 -5.67
N GLY A 213 -2.49 17.22 -5.57
CA GLY A 213 -1.37 18.03 -6.05
C GLY A 213 -0.98 19.15 -5.08
N SER A 214 -0.03 19.99 -5.48
CA SER A 214 0.44 21.14 -4.69
C SER A 214 0.92 22.25 -5.61
N ASN A 215 0.62 23.51 -5.27
CA ASN A 215 1.00 24.69 -6.05
C ASN A 215 0.65 24.58 -7.55
N ASN A 216 -0.56 24.10 -7.85
CA ASN A 216 -1.03 23.82 -9.22
C ASN A 216 -0.13 22.86 -10.01
N LYS A 217 0.47 21.87 -9.33
CA LYS A 217 1.29 20.81 -9.92
C LYS A 217 0.96 19.43 -9.37
N VAL A 218 1.05 18.41 -10.22
CA VAL A 218 1.01 16.98 -9.81
C VAL A 218 2.38 16.34 -9.69
N MET A 219 3.41 17.00 -10.23
CA MET A 219 4.82 16.63 -10.20
C MET A 219 5.05 15.21 -10.74
N PRO A 220 4.66 14.88 -11.98
CA PRO A 220 4.57 13.50 -12.44
C PRO A 220 5.92 12.76 -12.39
N LYS A 221 7.02 13.47 -12.63
CA LYS A 221 8.40 12.94 -12.60
C LYS A 221 9.09 13.11 -11.24
N GLY A 222 8.40 13.72 -10.27
CA GLY A 222 8.93 13.84 -8.90
C GLY A 222 8.93 12.48 -8.20
N THR A 223 9.70 12.35 -7.13
CA THR A 223 9.68 11.19 -6.25
C THR A 223 8.76 11.41 -5.04
N THR A 224 8.50 10.35 -4.29
CA THR A 224 7.70 10.37 -3.07
C THR A 224 8.53 9.85 -1.90
N SER A 225 8.51 10.54 -0.77
CA SER A 225 9.15 10.05 0.45
C SER A 225 8.41 8.85 1.05
N ARG A 226 9.09 8.06 1.88
CA ARG A 226 8.47 6.92 2.58
C ARG A 226 7.31 7.35 3.49
N ALA A 227 7.39 8.52 4.12
CA ALA A 227 6.30 9.07 4.93
C ALA A 227 5.06 9.45 4.09
N GLU A 228 5.27 10.11 2.95
CA GLU A 228 4.16 10.45 2.03
C GLU A 228 3.52 9.19 1.44
N ALA A 229 4.33 8.19 1.08
CA ALA A 229 3.86 6.90 0.61
C ALA A 229 3.04 6.19 1.69
N ALA A 230 3.50 6.19 2.94
CA ALA A 230 2.76 5.61 4.06
C ALA A 230 1.40 6.28 4.25
N GLN A 231 1.34 7.62 4.22
CA GLN A 231 0.07 8.34 4.33
C GLN A 231 -0.86 8.06 3.14
N PHE A 232 -0.32 7.94 1.93
CA PHE A 232 -1.16 7.59 0.78
C PHE A 232 -1.71 6.16 0.86
N VAL A 233 -0.85 5.18 1.13
CA VAL A 233 -1.25 3.78 1.29
C VAL A 233 -2.23 3.61 2.45
N TYR A 234 -2.02 4.31 3.56
CA TYR A 234 -2.93 4.29 4.71
C TYR A 234 -4.32 4.80 4.34
N ARG A 235 -4.41 5.92 3.60
CA ARG A 235 -5.71 6.42 3.11
C ARG A 235 -6.41 5.43 2.18
N LEU A 236 -5.66 4.75 1.30
CA LEU A 236 -6.22 3.71 0.42
C LEU A 236 -6.72 2.51 1.24
N TYR A 237 -5.91 2.05 2.20
CA TYR A 237 -6.26 0.97 3.13
C TYR A 237 -7.56 1.31 3.88
N GLU A 238 -7.66 2.50 4.46
CA GLU A 238 -8.85 2.95 5.20
C GLU A 238 -10.09 3.09 4.31
N LYS A 239 -9.93 3.58 3.08
CA LYS A 239 -11.06 3.83 2.17
C LYS A 239 -11.62 2.56 1.54
N PHE A 240 -10.78 1.54 1.30
CA PHE A 240 -11.15 0.36 0.52
C PHE A 240 -11.11 -0.99 1.30
N ARG A 241 -10.89 -0.96 2.61
CA ARG A 241 -10.89 -2.14 3.51
C ARG A 241 -12.25 -2.80 3.73
#